data_AF-A0A1G0W8J7-F1
#
_entry.id   AF-A0A1G0W8J7-F1
#
_cell.length_a   1.000
_cell.length_b   1.000
_cell.length_c   1.000
_cell.angle_alpha   90.00
_cell.angle_beta   90.00
_cell.angle_gamma   90.00
#
_symmetry.space_group_name_H-M   'P 1'
#
loop_
_entity.id
_entity.type
_entity.pdbx_description
1 polymer ?
#
loop_
_entity_poly.entity_id
_entity_poly.type
_entity_poly.pdbx_seq_one_letter_code
_entity_poly.pdbx_strand_id
1 'polypeptide(L)' 'MNNVLLKDGNKYSGNYVATKSFSDRAVINYGKDLNSVYNEAVKRGIVDPVVFYVPEKNMVQIY' A
#
# COMPACT_ATOMS: atom_id res chain seq x y z
N MET A 1 13.22 -8.00 12.83
CA MET A 1 12.38 -6.87 12.37
C MET A 1 12.16 -7.01 10.86
N ASN A 2 10.97 -7.36 10.39
CA ASN A 2 10.64 -7.47 8.95
C ASN A 2 9.73 -6.31 8.57
N ASN A 3 10.19 -5.42 7.68
CA ASN A 3 9.36 -4.40 7.06
C ASN A 3 9.15 -4.79 5.60
N VAL A 4 7.96 -5.30 5.26
CA VAL A 4 7.67 -5.92 3.96
C VAL A 4 7.86 -4.92 2.81
N LEU A 5 7.55 -3.64 3.04
CA LEU A 5 7.75 -2.57 2.06
C LEU A 5 9.23 -2.31 1.74
N LEU A 6 10.13 -2.49 2.71
CA LEU A 6 11.57 -2.31 2.49
C LEU A 6 12.19 -3.53 1.79
N LYS A 7 11.69 -4.72 2.08
CA LYS A 7 12.23 -5.97 1.52
C LYS A 7 11.76 -6.21 0.09
N ASP A 8 10.49 -5.93 -0.21
CA ASP A 8 9.86 -6.17 -1.50
C ASP A 8 9.49 -4.85 -2.23
N GLY A 9 10.19 -3.75 -1.92
CA GLY A 9 9.83 -2.41 -2.42
C GLY A 9 9.70 -2.31 -3.94
N ASN A 10 10.51 -3.06 -4.70
CA ASN A 10 10.40 -3.13 -6.16
C ASN A 10 9.05 -3.69 -6.65
N LYS A 11 8.43 -4.59 -5.89
CA LYS A 11 7.12 -5.19 -6.24
C LYS A 11 5.99 -4.17 -6.15
N TYR A 12 6.09 -3.25 -5.21
CA TYR A 12 5.03 -2.27 -4.93
C TYR A 12 5.27 -0.91 -5.59
N SER A 13 6.47 -0.68 -6.12
CA SER A 13 6.83 0.52 -6.89
C SER A 13 5.74 0.91 -7.89
N GLY A 14 5.29 2.16 -7.80
CA GLY A 14 4.26 2.74 -8.67
C GLY A 14 2.84 2.27 -8.38
N ASN A 15 2.57 1.63 -7.24
CA ASN A 15 1.23 1.17 -6.87
C ASN A 15 0.75 1.83 -5.58
N TYR A 16 -0.57 1.89 -5.43
CA TYR A 16 -1.21 2.05 -4.13
C TYR A 16 -1.12 0.75 -3.36
N VAL A 17 -0.84 0.87 -2.06
CA VAL A 17 -0.70 -0.24 -1.14
C VAL A 17 -1.65 -0.03 0.02
N ALA A 18 -2.43 -1.06 0.33
CA ALA A 18 -3.28 -1.10 1.52
C ALA A 18 -2.59 -1.87 2.65
N THR A 19 -2.76 -1.35 3.86
CA THR A 19 -2.42 -1.97 5.14
C THR A 19 -3.63 -1.88 6.07
N LYS A 20 -3.68 -2.72 7.11
CA LYS A 20 -4.78 -2.71 8.08
C LYS A 20 -4.80 -1.43 8.94
N SER A 21 -3.64 -0.87 9.23
CA SER A 21 -3.46 0.34 10.04
C SER A 21 -2.08 0.94 9.77
N PHE A 22 -1.81 2.15 10.25
CA PHE A 22 -0.47 2.76 10.18
C PHE A 22 0.61 1.96 10.92
N SER A 23 0.22 1.17 11.94
CA SER A 23 1.13 0.30 12.68
C SER A 23 1.39 -1.04 11.99
N ASP A 24 0.53 -1.43 11.05
CA ASP A 24 0.67 -2.70 10.33
C ASP A 24 1.70 -2.61 9.22
N ARG A 25 2.64 -3.57 9.22
CA ARG A 25 3.71 -3.65 8.22
C ARG A 25 3.40 -4.65 7.09
N ALA A 26 2.24 -5.30 7.15
CA ALA A 26 1.81 -6.30 6.19
C ALA A 26 0.94 -5.65 5.10
N VAL A 27 1.34 -5.86 3.85
CA VAL A 27 0.55 -5.47 2.69
C VAL A 27 -0.61 -6.45 2.53
N ILE A 28 -1.84 -5.95 2.62
CA ILE A 28 -3.07 -6.74 2.45
C ILE A 28 -3.58 -6.69 1.01
N ASN A 29 -3.32 -5.60 0.30
CA ASN A 29 -3.68 -5.43 -1.10
C ASN A 29 -2.81 -4.36 -1.78
N TYR A 30 -2.67 -4.41 -3.11
CA TYR A 30 -1.96 -3.38 -3.87
C TYR A 30 -2.44 -3.33 -5.33
N GLY A 31 -2.28 -2.18 -5.98
CA GLY A 31 -2.68 -1.99 -7.37
C GLY A 31 -2.56 -0.55 -7.85
N LYS A 32 -2.89 -0.30 -9.12
CA LYS A 32 -2.75 1.02 -9.76
C LYS A 32 -3.90 1.99 -9.46
N ASP A 33 -5.06 1.49 -9.07
CA ASP A 33 -6.24 2.29 -8.75
C ASP A 33 -6.49 2.33 -7.23
N LEU A 34 -6.51 3.53 -6.66
CA LEU A 34 -6.67 3.74 -5.21
C LEU A 34 -8.01 3.19 -4.72
N ASN A 35 -9.10 3.50 -5.44
CA ASN A 35 -10.45 3.15 -5.02
C ASN A 35 -10.64 1.63 -5.00
N SER A 36 -10.12 0.94 -6.01
CA SER A 36 -10.13 -0.51 -6.09
C SER A 36 -9.38 -1.14 -4.92
N VAL A 37 -8.15 -0.67 -4.65
CA VAL A 37 -7.31 -1.17 -3.56
C VAL A 37 -7.99 -1.01 -2.20
N TYR A 38 -8.58 0.16 -1.94
CA TYR A 38 -9.34 0.46 -0.72
C TYR A 38 -10.58 -0.43 -0.60
N ASN A 39 -11.44 -0.45 -1.63
CA ASN A 39 -12.70 -1.16 -1.60
C ASN A 39 -12.50 -2.68 -1.46
N GLU A 40 -11.46 -3.25 -2.06
CA GLU A 40 -11.11 -4.65 -1.86
C GLU A 40 -10.65 -4.95 -0.43
N ALA A 41 -9.90 -4.04 0.20
CA ALA A 41 -9.52 -4.19 1.60
C ALA A 41 -10.75 -4.17 2.53
N VAL A 42 -11.69 -3.24 2.30
CA VAL A 42 -12.96 -3.18 3.03
C VAL A 42 -13.81 -4.43 2.80
N LYS A 43 -13.91 -4.91 1.56
CA LYS A 43 -14.63 -6.17 1.22
C LYS A 43 -14.06 -7.40 1.95
N ARG A 44 -12.77 -7.37 2.33
CA ARG A 44 -12.12 -8.41 3.13
C ARG A 44 -12.34 -8.24 4.64
N GLY A 45 -13.22 -7.32 5.06
CA GLY A 45 -13.60 -7.11 6.45
C GLY A 45 -12.63 -6.22 7.24
N ILE A 46 -11.76 -5.47 6.56
CA ILE A 46 -10.80 -4.58 7.20
C ILE A 46 -11.46 -3.22 7.37
N VAL A 47 -11.60 -2.81 8.63
CA VAL A 47 -12.19 -1.52 9.03
C VAL A 47 -11.14 -0.44 8.84
N ASP A 48 -11.50 0.62 8.12
CA ASP A 48 -10.67 1.81 7.85
C ASP A 48 -9.23 1.49 7.40
N PRO A 49 -9.05 0.75 6.28
CA PRO A 49 -7.73 0.39 5.80
C PRO A 49 -6.94 1.63 5.38
N VAL A 50 -5.65 1.65 5.71
CA VAL A 50 -4.74 2.73 5.32
C VAL A 50 -4.17 2.43 3.94
N VAL A 51 -4.35 3.37 3.01
CA VAL A 51 -3.84 3.29 1.64
C VAL A 51 -2.87 4.41 1.38
N PHE A 52 -1.70 4.09 0.83
CA PHE A 52 -0.69 5.07 0.42
C PHE A 52 -0.03 4.65 -0.89
N TYR A 53 0.46 5.64 -1.63
CA TYR A 53 1.18 5.42 -2.88
C TYR A 53 2.65 5.13 -2.62
N VAL A 54 3.19 4.08 -3.24
CA VAL A 54 4.63 3.79 -3.25
C VAL A 54 5.22 4.39 -4.52
N PRO A 55 6.04 5.43 -4.44
CA PRO A 55 6.62 6.08 -5.62
C PRO A 55 7.53 5.12 -6.38
N GLU A 56 7.62 5.37 -7.68
CA GLU A 56 8.65 4.75 -8.50
C GLU A 56 10.02 5.34 -8.15
N LYS A 57 11.07 4.53 -8.30
CA LYS A 57 12.43 4.98 -8.06
C LYS A 57 12.74 6.19 -8.95
N ASN A 58 13.33 7.23 -8.36
CA ASN A 58 13.66 8.50 -9.02
C ASN A 58 12.44 9.35 -9.44
N MET A 59 11.25 9.06 -8.91
CA MET A 59 10.09 9.95 -9.07
C MET A 59 10.21 11.17 -8.14
N VAL A 60 10.04 12.37 -8.69
CA VAL A 60 9.92 13.60 -7.88
C VAL A 60 8.58 13.59 -7.17
N GLN A 61 8.60 13.78 -5.85
CA GLN A 61 7.41 13.85 -5.03
C GLN A 61 7.23 15.29 -4.54
N ILE A 62 6.08 15.89 -4.87
CA ILE A 62 5.66 17.19 -4.36
C ILE A 62 4.47 16.92 -3.45
N TYR A 63 4.59 17.35 -2.19
CA TYR A 63 3.63 17.12 -1.11
C TYR A 63 2.95 18.42 -0.70
#